data_AF-A0A349JCD0-F1
#
_entry.id   AF-A0A349JCD0-F1
#
_cell.length_a   1.000
_cell.length_b   1.000
_cell.length_c   1.000
_cell.angle_alpha   90.00
_cell.angle_beta   90.00
_cell.angle_gamma   90.00
#
_symmetry.space_group_name_H-M   'P 1'
#
loop_
_entity.id
_entity.type
_entity.pdbx_description
1 polymer ?
#
loop_
_entity_poly.entity_id
_entity_poly.type
_entity_poly.pdbx_seq_one_letter_code
_entity_poly.pdbx_strand_id
1 'polypeptide(L)'
;MSPSLLYVNLVHRVDTAPDAREALAFQWNSARGLGLPTTSLLTYPALLSDEVCAEVAALRGPGDELGIHYHGYMCQAFADRYGIREGAFWLLPQAIRAAFIDETMALFTSRFGAPPAAIGGYVIDAWTLRHIRERHPSVRIAITSCFEEGVKMYYGNNRNWLLFSDGGPWNPYFPSQRNALAPAHDADEAIDIVAVPHLNRDMIMA
;
A
#
# COMPACT_ATOMS: atom_id res chain seq x y z
N MET A 1 -22.95 13.14 -25.26
CA MET A 1 -22.28 12.63 -24.04
C MET A 1 -20.97 12.01 -24.48
N SER A 2 -19.84 12.53 -23.99
CA SER A 2 -18.55 11.85 -24.21
C SER A 2 -18.62 10.50 -23.49
N PRO A 3 -18.15 9.38 -24.07
CA PRO A 3 -18.10 8.12 -23.36
C PRO A 3 -17.34 8.32 -22.05
N SER A 4 -17.91 7.86 -20.93
CA SER A 4 -17.21 7.88 -19.64
C SER A 4 -15.95 7.05 -19.77
N LEU A 5 -14.78 7.68 -19.65
CA LEU A 5 -13.51 6.97 -19.56
C LEU A 5 -13.51 6.17 -18.24
N LEU A 6 -13.53 4.84 -18.35
CA LEU A 6 -13.30 3.95 -17.24
C LEU A 6 -11.80 3.75 -17.09
N TYR A 7 -11.23 4.24 -15.99
CA TYR A 7 -9.84 3.97 -15.63
C TYR A 7 -9.78 2.71 -14.78
N VAL A 8 -9.16 1.65 -15.31
CA VAL A 8 -8.91 0.41 -14.58
C VAL A 8 -7.42 0.26 -14.39
N ASN A 9 -7.00 0.03 -13.14
CA ASN A 9 -5.64 -0.37 -12.80
C ASN A 9 -5.73 -1.62 -11.92
N LEU A 10 -4.89 -2.62 -12.21
CA LEU A 10 -4.83 -3.84 -11.41
C LEU A 10 -3.66 -3.73 -10.43
N VAL A 11 -3.98 -3.68 -9.14
CA VAL A 11 -2.98 -3.60 -8.08
C VAL A 11 -2.68 -4.97 -7.54
N HIS A 12 -1.41 -5.37 -7.58
CA HIS A 12 -0.93 -6.61 -7.00
C HIS A 12 -0.15 -6.33 -5.73
N ARG A 13 -0.31 -7.20 -4.73
CA ARG A 13 0.63 -7.27 -3.61
C ARG A 13 1.61 -8.41 -3.88
N VAL A 14 2.87 -8.07 -4.06
CA VAL A 14 3.92 -9.05 -4.36
C VAL A 14 4.53 -9.56 -3.07
N ASP A 15 4.58 -10.88 -2.91
CA ASP A 15 5.16 -11.57 -1.77
C ASP A 15 6.11 -12.70 -2.22
N THR A 16 6.80 -13.36 -1.29
CA THR A 16 7.83 -14.36 -1.60
C THR A 16 7.28 -15.78 -1.78
N ALA A 17 6.04 -16.04 -1.37
CA ALA A 17 5.47 -17.40 -1.39
C ALA A 17 5.30 -17.91 -2.84
N PRO A 18 5.68 -19.17 -3.17
CA PRO A 18 5.64 -19.67 -4.56
C PRO A 18 4.26 -19.61 -5.21
N ASP A 19 3.21 -19.93 -4.47
CA ASP A 19 1.82 -19.84 -4.89
C ASP A 19 1.38 -18.39 -5.15
N ALA A 20 1.82 -17.44 -4.30
CA ALA A 20 1.60 -16.02 -4.53
C ALA A 20 2.30 -15.53 -5.81
N ARG A 21 3.50 -16.04 -6.11
CA ARG A 21 4.25 -15.70 -7.33
C ARG A 21 3.62 -16.30 -8.59
N GLU A 22 3.11 -17.53 -8.52
CA GLU A 22 2.35 -18.13 -9.62
C GLU A 22 1.07 -17.33 -9.90
N ALA A 23 0.32 -16.98 -8.85
CA ALA A 23 -0.87 -16.14 -8.96
C ALA A 23 -0.56 -14.76 -9.56
N LEU A 24 0.55 -14.13 -9.13
CA LEU A 24 1.02 -12.86 -9.68
C LEU A 24 1.29 -12.98 -11.19
N ALA A 25 2.04 -14.00 -11.62
CA ALA A 25 2.36 -14.21 -13.03
C ALA A 25 1.09 -14.41 -13.87
N PHE A 26 0.14 -15.21 -13.37
CA PHE A 26 -1.17 -15.40 -14.01
C PHE A 26 -1.96 -14.09 -14.16
N GLN A 27 -2.07 -13.31 -13.08
CA GLN A 27 -2.79 -12.03 -13.08
C GLN A 27 -2.13 -11.02 -14.03
N TRP A 28 -0.80 -10.94 -14.04
CA TRP A 28 -0.06 -10.07 -14.95
C TRP A 28 -0.27 -10.42 -16.42
N ASN A 29 -0.15 -11.70 -16.76
CA ASN A 29 -0.34 -12.16 -18.13
C ASN A 29 -1.77 -11.91 -18.62
N SER A 30 -2.75 -12.06 -17.72
CA SER A 30 -4.14 -11.73 -17.99
C SER A 30 -4.34 -10.23 -18.24
N ALA A 31 -3.79 -9.37 -17.37
CA ALA A 31 -3.85 -7.91 -17.51
C ALA A 31 -3.25 -7.44 -18.86
N ARG A 32 -2.08 -7.98 -19.20
CA ARG A 32 -1.39 -7.69 -20.46
C ARG A 32 -2.16 -8.15 -21.68
N GLY A 33 -2.75 -9.34 -21.64
CA GLY A 33 -3.62 -9.84 -22.71
C GLY A 33 -4.82 -8.93 -22.99
N LEU A 34 -5.21 -8.11 -22.01
CA LEU A 34 -6.30 -7.13 -22.09
C LEU A 34 -5.81 -5.68 -22.30
N GLY A 35 -4.49 -5.45 -22.37
CA GLY A 35 -3.91 -4.10 -22.49
C GLY A 35 -4.13 -3.22 -21.24
N LEU A 36 -4.32 -3.83 -20.07
CA LEU A 36 -4.52 -3.13 -18.81
C LEU A 36 -3.18 -2.86 -18.11
N PRO A 37 -2.94 -1.63 -17.62
CA PRO A 37 -1.78 -1.34 -16.78
C PRO A 37 -1.92 -2.00 -15.41
N THR A 38 -0.79 -2.22 -14.76
CA THR A 38 -0.73 -2.81 -13.42
C THR A 38 0.18 -2.01 -12.49
N THR A 39 -0.13 -2.02 -11.20
CA THR A 39 0.77 -1.55 -10.14
C THR A 39 1.11 -2.70 -9.21
N SER A 40 2.38 -3.08 -9.12
CA SER A 40 2.85 -4.15 -8.24
C SER A 40 3.53 -3.55 -7.01
N LEU A 41 2.91 -3.72 -5.84
CA LEU A 41 3.39 -3.21 -4.56
C LEU A 41 4.10 -4.35 -3.79
N LEU A 42 5.41 -4.22 -3.61
CA LEU A 42 6.25 -5.26 -3.00
C LEU A 42 6.20 -5.18 -1.48
N THR A 43 5.97 -6.32 -0.82
CA THR A 43 6.12 -6.45 0.64
C THR A 43 7.60 -6.33 1.04
N TYR A 44 7.85 -6.12 2.34
CA TYR A 44 9.22 -6.07 2.84
C TYR A 44 10.03 -7.36 2.57
N PRO A 45 9.49 -8.59 2.80
CA PRO A 45 10.16 -9.81 2.36
C PRO A 45 10.48 -9.85 0.86
N ALA A 46 9.56 -9.39 0.01
CA ALA A 46 9.79 -9.35 -1.43
C ALA A 46 10.93 -8.38 -1.80
N LEU A 47 11.00 -7.20 -1.17
CA LEU A 47 12.09 -6.24 -1.38
C LEU A 47 13.47 -6.73 -0.93
N LEU A 48 13.50 -7.61 0.08
CA LEU A 48 14.72 -8.25 0.54
C LEU A 48 15.21 -9.36 -0.42
N SER A 49 14.31 -9.95 -1.20
CA SER A 49 14.63 -11.07 -2.09
C SER A 49 15.14 -10.60 -3.46
N ASP A 50 16.39 -10.95 -3.77
CA ASP A 50 17.00 -10.71 -5.08
C ASP A 50 16.21 -11.41 -6.20
N GLU A 51 15.77 -12.64 -5.95
CA GLU A 51 14.98 -13.45 -6.89
C GLU A 51 13.66 -12.75 -7.23
N VAL A 52 12.88 -12.35 -6.22
CA VAL A 52 11.59 -11.71 -6.44
C VAL A 52 11.75 -10.34 -7.10
N CYS A 53 12.74 -9.55 -6.69
CA CYS A 53 13.01 -8.26 -7.32
C CYS A 53 13.38 -8.43 -8.81
N ALA A 54 14.21 -9.42 -9.15
CA ALA A 54 14.58 -9.71 -10.52
C ALA A 54 13.38 -10.18 -11.36
N GLU A 55 12.53 -11.05 -10.81
CA GLU A 55 11.32 -11.53 -11.47
C GLU A 55 10.33 -10.40 -11.76
N VAL A 56 10.03 -9.57 -10.75
CA VAL A 56 9.14 -8.41 -10.90
C VAL A 56 9.69 -7.41 -11.92
N ALA A 57 11.00 -7.17 -11.92
CA ALA A 57 11.64 -6.30 -12.89
C ALA A 57 11.53 -6.86 -14.32
N ALA A 58 11.73 -8.17 -14.50
CA ALA A 58 11.60 -8.85 -15.80
C ALA A 58 10.15 -8.93 -16.28
N LEU A 59 9.19 -9.05 -15.35
CA LEU A 59 7.77 -9.12 -15.63
C LEU A 59 7.13 -7.75 -15.83
N ARG A 60 7.84 -6.64 -15.71
CA ARG A 60 7.29 -5.29 -15.90
C ARG A 60 7.20 -4.91 -17.38
N GLY A 61 6.06 -4.40 -17.82
CA GLY A 61 5.81 -3.91 -19.18
C GLY A 61 5.73 -2.38 -19.26
N PRO A 62 5.60 -1.82 -20.47
CA PRO A 62 5.33 -0.40 -20.65
C PRO A 62 4.03 0.01 -19.94
N GLY A 63 4.10 1.03 -19.07
CA GLY A 63 2.94 1.51 -18.31
C GLY A 63 2.72 0.83 -16.96
N ASP A 64 3.44 -0.26 -16.67
CA ASP A 64 3.40 -0.89 -15.34
C ASP A 64 4.20 -0.09 -14.31
N GLU A 65 3.68 -0.04 -13.10
CA GLU A 65 4.25 0.65 -11.95
C GLU A 65 4.70 -0.35 -10.87
N LEU A 66 5.80 -0.03 -10.19
CA LEU A 66 6.25 -0.74 -9.01
C LEU A 66 6.15 0.19 -7.79
N GLY A 67 5.84 -0.38 -6.63
CA GLY A 67 5.76 0.36 -5.38
C GLY A 67 6.01 -0.51 -4.16
N ILE A 68 5.70 0.02 -2.99
CA ILE A 68 5.94 -0.65 -1.69
C ILE A 68 4.59 -0.94 -1.03
N HIS A 69 4.44 -2.15 -0.50
CA HIS A 69 3.33 -2.51 0.37
C HIS A 69 3.83 -2.72 1.81
N TYR A 70 3.33 -1.94 2.76
CA TYR A 70 3.71 -1.98 4.18
C TYR A 70 3.01 -3.09 4.98
N HIS A 71 2.13 -3.87 4.35
CA HIS A 71 1.71 -5.16 4.92
C HIS A 71 2.78 -6.25 4.75
N GLY A 72 2.75 -7.28 5.59
CA GLY A 72 3.72 -8.38 5.53
C GLY A 72 5.10 -8.04 6.10
N TYR A 73 5.28 -6.84 6.67
CA TYR A 73 6.53 -6.43 7.31
C TYR A 73 6.89 -7.26 8.55
N MET A 74 5.91 -7.91 9.18
CA MET A 74 6.07 -8.76 10.37
C MET A 74 6.81 -10.08 10.09
N CYS A 75 7.94 -10.01 9.39
CA CYS A 75 8.80 -11.13 9.10
C CYS A 75 9.97 -11.20 10.10
N GLN A 76 10.73 -12.29 10.03
CA GLN A 76 11.87 -12.48 10.93
C GLN A 76 12.93 -11.38 10.76
N ALA A 77 13.21 -10.95 9.53
CA ALA A 77 14.18 -9.87 9.27
C ALA A 77 13.80 -8.55 9.97
N PHE A 78 12.51 -8.19 10.00
CA PHE A 78 12.06 -7.00 10.72
C PHE A 78 12.22 -7.17 12.24
N ALA A 79 11.83 -8.33 12.78
CA ALA A 79 11.97 -8.61 14.20
C ALA A 79 13.44 -8.58 14.65
N ASP A 80 14.36 -9.13 13.84
CA ASP A 80 15.80 -9.11 14.11
C ASP A 80 16.38 -7.69 14.02
N ARG A 81 15.88 -6.88 13.08
CA ARG A 81 16.33 -5.50 12.87
C ARG A 81 15.88 -4.53 13.97
N TYR A 82 14.62 -4.64 14.42
CA TYR A 82 13.98 -3.65 15.28
C TYR A 82 13.65 -4.14 16.69
N GLY A 83 13.79 -5.44 16.97
CA GLY A 83 13.55 -6.01 18.30
C GLY A 83 12.09 -5.95 18.76
N ILE A 84 11.13 -5.79 17.85
CA ILE A 84 9.70 -5.63 18.13
C ILE A 84 8.85 -6.51 17.22
N ARG A 85 7.71 -6.99 17.74
CA ARG A 85 6.71 -7.80 17.03
C ARG A 85 5.31 -7.19 17.21
N GLU A 86 5.15 -5.96 16.77
CA GLU A 86 3.84 -5.32 16.68
C GLU A 86 3.10 -5.81 15.43
N GLY A 87 1.80 -6.09 15.59
CA GLY A 87 0.92 -6.65 14.55
C GLY A 87 0.44 -5.61 13.54
N ALA A 88 0.23 -4.39 14.02
CA ALA A 88 -0.37 -3.30 13.29
C ALA A 88 0.67 -2.21 12.98
N PHE A 89 0.91 -1.96 11.70
CA PHE A 89 1.94 -1.02 11.26
C PHE A 89 1.79 0.37 11.91
N TRP A 90 0.57 0.85 12.08
CA TRP A 90 0.29 2.16 12.65
C TRP A 90 0.51 2.24 14.18
N LEU A 91 0.58 1.10 14.87
CA LEU A 91 0.85 1.00 16.31
C LEU A 91 2.35 0.92 16.63
N LEU A 92 3.21 0.78 15.61
CA LEU A 92 4.66 0.86 15.81
C LEU A 92 5.05 2.21 16.42
N PRO A 93 6.07 2.26 17.30
CA PRO A 93 6.67 3.51 17.73
C PRO A 93 7.06 4.35 16.51
N GLN A 94 6.72 5.65 16.53
CA GLN A 94 6.98 6.57 15.42
C GLN A 94 8.43 6.51 14.92
N ALA A 95 9.41 6.44 15.81
CA ALA A 95 10.82 6.34 15.44
C ALA A 95 11.16 5.06 14.65
N ILE A 96 10.62 3.91 15.06
CA ILE A 96 10.80 2.63 14.34
C ILE A 96 10.09 2.69 12.99
N ARG A 97 8.86 3.22 12.96
CA ARG A 97 8.07 3.37 11.74
C ARG A 97 8.76 4.28 10.72
N ALA A 98 9.27 5.43 11.15
CA ALA A 98 10.05 6.34 10.31
C ALA A 98 11.31 5.68 9.74
N ALA A 99 12.10 5.03 10.60
CA ALA A 99 13.32 4.34 10.19
C ALA A 99 13.02 3.25 9.15
N PHE A 100 11.99 2.44 9.39
CA PHE A 100 11.58 1.39 8.48
C PHE A 100 11.07 1.92 7.13
N ILE A 101 10.28 2.99 7.13
CA ILE A 101 9.83 3.65 5.89
C ILE A 101 11.04 4.14 5.09
N ASP A 102 11.97 4.85 5.73
CA ASP A 102 13.14 5.40 5.07
C ASP A 102 14.05 4.31 4.51
N GLU A 103 14.28 3.24 5.28
CA GLU A 103 15.08 2.09 4.86
C GLU A 103 14.44 1.36 3.67
N THR A 104 13.13 1.13 3.70
CA THR A 104 12.42 0.45 2.61
C THR A 104 12.35 1.28 1.34
N MET A 105 12.20 2.61 1.45
CA MET A 105 12.27 3.54 0.31
C MET A 105 13.67 3.57 -0.32
N ALA A 106 14.72 3.61 0.50
CA ALA A 106 16.09 3.55 0.03
C ALA A 106 16.41 2.20 -0.64
N LEU A 107 15.96 1.09 -0.04
CA LEU A 107 16.10 -0.25 -0.60
C LEU A 107 15.35 -0.36 -1.94
N PHE A 108 14.10 0.11 -2.02
CA PHE A 108 13.37 0.12 -3.28
C PHE A 108 14.13 0.87 -4.37
N THR A 109 14.63 2.06 -4.06
CA THR A 109 15.39 2.89 -5.00
C THR A 109 16.68 2.20 -5.45
N SER A 110 17.39 1.50 -4.56
CA SER A 110 18.61 0.77 -4.93
C SER A 110 18.32 -0.45 -5.81
N ARG A 111 17.16 -1.07 -5.66
CA ARG A 111 16.72 -2.22 -6.48
C ARG A 111 16.24 -1.82 -7.87
N PHE A 112 15.49 -0.72 -7.98
CA PHE A 112 14.76 -0.36 -9.20
C PHE A 112 15.23 0.95 -9.87
N GLY A 113 16.22 1.63 -9.28
CA GLY A 113 16.86 2.82 -9.84
C GLY A 113 16.08 4.12 -9.69
N ALA A 114 14.86 4.07 -9.15
CA ALA A 114 14.03 5.24 -8.88
C ALA A 114 13.15 5.00 -7.64
N PRO A 115 12.78 6.05 -6.89
CA PRO A 115 11.87 5.92 -5.77
C PRO A 115 10.44 5.63 -6.25
N PRO A 116 9.59 4.99 -5.42
CA PRO A 116 8.24 4.65 -5.82
C PRO A 116 7.34 5.88 -5.86
N ALA A 117 6.33 5.86 -6.74
CA ALA A 117 5.26 6.85 -6.78
C ALA A 117 3.97 6.36 -6.07
N ALA A 118 3.80 5.04 -5.95
CA ALA A 118 2.70 4.41 -5.25
C ALA A 118 3.18 3.59 -4.05
N ILE A 119 2.41 3.64 -2.97
CA ILE A 119 2.57 2.76 -1.81
C ILE A 119 1.23 2.17 -1.39
N GLY A 120 1.24 1.18 -0.51
CA GLY A 120 0.02 0.65 0.06
C GLY A 120 0.18 0.05 1.45
N GLY A 121 -0.92 0.03 2.19
CA GLY A 121 -1.06 -0.62 3.47
C GLY A 121 -2.54 -0.72 3.81
N TYR A 122 -2.90 -1.64 4.71
CA TYR A 122 -4.28 -1.75 5.15
C TYR A 122 -4.73 -0.54 5.97
N VAL A 123 -3.81 0.05 6.72
CA VAL A 123 -4.03 1.25 7.52
C VAL A 123 -2.75 2.06 7.50
N ILE A 124 -2.84 3.31 7.03
CA ILE A 124 -1.75 4.28 7.09
C ILE A 124 -2.30 5.56 7.73
N ASP A 125 -1.86 5.88 8.95
CA ASP A 125 -2.33 7.03 9.71
C ASP A 125 -1.74 8.36 9.20
N ALA A 126 -2.36 9.47 9.62
CA ALA A 126 -2.00 10.81 9.14
C ALA A 126 -0.53 11.14 9.43
N TRP A 127 0.00 10.74 10.59
CA TRP A 127 1.41 10.96 10.90
C TRP A 127 2.32 10.26 9.89
N THR A 128 2.00 9.02 9.52
CA THR A 128 2.81 8.24 8.59
C THR A 128 2.76 8.85 7.19
N LEU A 129 1.58 9.25 6.73
CA LEU A 129 1.42 9.92 5.44
C LEU A 129 2.18 11.25 5.38
N ARG A 130 2.17 12.04 6.47
CA ARG A 130 2.98 13.28 6.53
C ARG A 130 4.47 12.98 6.49
N HIS A 131 4.96 12.03 7.30
CA HIS A 131 6.38 11.63 7.27
C HIS A 131 6.82 11.20 5.86
N ILE A 132 6.00 10.38 5.19
CA ILE A 132 6.24 9.95 3.81
C ILE A 132 6.21 11.15 2.86
N ARG A 133 5.23 12.04 2.96
CA ARG A 133 5.14 13.21 2.08
C ARG A 133 6.35 14.14 2.22
N GLU A 134 6.77 14.40 3.45
CA GLU A 134 7.88 15.31 3.78
C GLU A 134 9.23 14.75 3.32
N ARG A 135 9.47 13.43 3.48
CA ARG A 135 10.77 12.81 3.21
C ARG A 135 10.89 12.11 1.86
N HIS A 136 9.77 11.65 1.31
CA HIS A 136 9.70 10.87 0.07
C HIS A 136 8.66 11.50 -0.87
N PRO A 137 8.90 12.74 -1.36
CA PRO A 137 7.92 13.48 -2.17
C PRO A 137 7.62 12.85 -3.54
N SER A 138 8.32 11.78 -3.92
CA SER A 138 8.00 10.96 -5.09
C SER A 138 6.66 10.24 -4.95
N VAL A 139 6.24 9.94 -3.71
CA VAL A 139 4.96 9.27 -3.44
C VAL A 139 3.82 10.23 -3.70
N ARG A 140 2.89 9.83 -4.57
CA ARG A 140 1.74 10.60 -5.02
C ARG A 140 0.40 9.93 -4.68
N ILE A 141 0.41 8.62 -4.51
CA ILE A 141 -0.79 7.83 -4.22
C ILE A 141 -0.47 6.76 -3.17
N ALA A 142 -1.42 6.52 -2.27
CA ALA A 142 -1.31 5.52 -1.25
C ALA A 142 -2.62 4.75 -1.08
N ILE A 143 -2.54 3.43 -1.01
CA ILE A 143 -3.62 2.63 -0.41
C ILE A 143 -3.51 2.79 1.10
N THR A 144 -4.52 3.38 1.76
CA THR A 144 -4.41 3.81 3.16
C THR A 144 -5.43 3.19 4.11
N SER A 145 -6.50 2.58 3.60
CA SER A 145 -7.59 2.06 4.43
C SER A 145 -8.27 0.85 3.80
N CYS A 146 -8.75 -0.08 4.63
CA CYS A 146 -9.78 -1.05 4.25
C CYS A 146 -11.14 -0.50 4.70
N PHE A 147 -11.81 0.26 3.82
CA PHE A 147 -13.03 1.00 4.16
C PHE A 147 -14.08 0.16 4.90
N GLU A 148 -14.25 -1.11 4.54
CA GLU A 148 -15.22 -2.05 5.11
C GLU A 148 -14.68 -2.91 6.27
N GLU A 149 -13.37 -3.03 6.46
CA GLU A 149 -12.79 -4.00 7.43
C GLU A 149 -12.49 -3.37 8.79
N GLY A 150 -12.39 -2.05 8.84
CA GLY A 150 -12.10 -1.35 10.06
C GLY A 150 -10.65 -1.52 10.54
N VAL A 151 -10.14 -0.60 11.35
CA VAL A 151 -9.05 -0.88 12.26
C VAL A 151 -9.67 -1.69 13.41
N LYS A 152 -8.94 -2.66 13.95
CA LYS A 152 -9.45 -3.49 15.06
C LYS A 152 -9.53 -2.65 16.34
N MET A 153 -10.57 -1.82 16.44
CA MET A 153 -10.74 -0.78 17.47
C MET A 153 -11.09 -1.34 18.86
N TYR A 154 -11.57 -2.59 18.93
CA TYR A 154 -12.06 -3.17 20.17
C TYR A 154 -11.12 -4.26 20.69
N TYR A 155 -10.85 -4.21 22.00
CA TYR A 155 -10.15 -5.27 22.72
C TYR A 155 -10.96 -6.57 22.63
N GLY A 156 -10.39 -7.62 22.02
CA GLY A 156 -11.07 -8.89 21.77
C GLY A 156 -11.39 -9.17 20.29
N ASN A 157 -11.18 -8.21 19.39
CA ASN A 157 -11.21 -8.48 17.95
C ASN A 157 -10.10 -9.49 17.60
N ASN A 158 -10.49 -10.61 16.99
CA ASN A 158 -9.57 -11.69 16.60
C ASN A 158 -9.02 -11.45 15.17
N ARG A 159 -8.49 -12.49 14.50
CA ARG A 159 -8.02 -12.40 13.11
C ARG A 159 -9.15 -12.36 12.07
N ASN A 160 -10.42 -12.36 12.48
CA ASN A 160 -11.56 -12.37 11.57
C ASN A 160 -11.81 -11.01 10.95
N TRP A 161 -12.39 -11.07 9.76
CA TRP A 161 -12.92 -9.95 9.00
C TRP A 161 -14.21 -9.47 9.68
N LEU A 162 -14.20 -8.24 10.18
CA LEU A 162 -15.39 -7.59 10.72
C LEU A 162 -15.83 -6.53 9.71
N LEU A 163 -17.06 -6.63 9.22
CA LEU A 163 -17.67 -5.64 8.35
C LEU A 163 -18.09 -4.43 9.19
N PHE A 164 -17.13 -3.56 9.49
CA PHE A 164 -17.37 -2.35 10.25
C PHE A 164 -16.58 -1.22 9.60
N SER A 165 -17.30 -0.25 9.03
CA SER A 165 -16.64 0.86 8.35
C SER A 165 -15.84 1.70 9.35
N ASP A 166 -14.60 2.02 8.98
CA ASP A 166 -13.74 2.97 9.71
C ASP A 166 -14.20 4.43 9.57
N GLY A 167 -15.20 4.69 8.71
CA GLY A 167 -15.67 6.04 8.40
C GLY A 167 -14.79 6.80 7.40
N GLY A 168 -13.81 6.14 6.78
CA GLY A 168 -13.03 6.70 5.68
C GLY A 168 -13.83 6.84 4.37
N PRO A 169 -13.32 7.55 3.36
CA PRO A 169 -13.96 7.65 2.06
C PRO A 169 -13.85 6.36 1.25
N TRP A 170 -14.89 6.06 0.48
CA TRP A 170 -14.91 4.93 -0.47
C TRP A 170 -14.26 5.25 -1.82
N ASN A 171 -14.00 6.54 -2.10
CA ASN A 171 -13.38 7.03 -3.33
C ASN A 171 -12.05 7.72 -3.04
N PRO A 172 -11.20 7.97 -4.06
CA PRO A 172 -9.96 8.72 -3.88
C PRO A 172 -10.18 10.10 -3.24
N TYR A 173 -9.27 10.51 -2.34
CA TYR A 173 -9.35 11.77 -1.62
C TYR A 173 -7.96 12.26 -1.19
N PHE A 174 -7.86 13.54 -0.82
CA PHE A 174 -6.70 14.04 -0.08
C PHE A 174 -6.99 13.93 1.42
N PRO A 175 -6.21 13.16 2.20
CA PRO A 175 -6.43 13.01 3.62
C PRO A 175 -6.03 14.28 4.38
N SER A 176 -6.74 14.56 5.48
CA SER A 176 -6.42 15.63 6.42
C SER A 176 -5.13 15.31 7.19
N GLN A 177 -4.33 16.34 7.44
CA GLN A 177 -3.20 16.26 8.36
C GLN A 177 -3.60 15.83 9.78
N ARG A 178 -4.87 15.96 10.19
CA ARG A 178 -5.35 15.58 11.52
C ARG A 178 -5.73 14.10 11.62
N ASN A 179 -6.41 13.57 10.60
CA ASN A 179 -6.88 12.20 10.56
C ASN A 179 -6.88 11.71 9.10
N ALA A 180 -6.19 10.59 8.85
CA ALA A 180 -6.06 10.05 7.50
C ALA A 180 -7.39 9.57 6.92
N LEU A 181 -8.39 9.26 7.77
CA LEU A 181 -9.73 8.86 7.32
C LEU A 181 -10.63 10.05 7.00
N ALA A 182 -10.23 11.28 7.33
CA ALA A 182 -11.00 12.46 7.01
C ALA A 182 -10.46 13.10 5.72
N PRO A 183 -11.31 13.41 4.73
CA PRO A 183 -10.94 14.34 3.68
C PRO A 183 -10.47 15.67 4.26
N ALA A 184 -9.41 16.23 3.69
CA ALA A 184 -8.96 17.57 4.03
C ALA A 184 -10.03 18.60 3.67
N HIS A 185 -10.22 19.59 4.54
CA HIS A 185 -11.16 20.69 4.28
C HIS A 185 -10.67 21.60 3.15
N ASP A 186 -9.37 21.81 3.06
CA ASP A 186 -8.71 22.69 2.10
C ASP A 186 -7.27 22.20 1.80
N ALA A 187 -6.57 22.93 0.92
CA ALA A 187 -5.22 22.59 0.48
C ALA A 187 -4.17 22.71 1.59
N ASP A 188 -4.37 23.59 2.58
CA ASP A 188 -3.42 23.80 3.67
C ASP A 188 -3.52 22.66 4.70
N GLU A 189 -4.70 22.07 4.89
CA GLU A 189 -4.90 20.87 5.72
C GLU A 189 -4.56 19.57 4.97
N ALA A 190 -4.50 19.59 3.63
CA ALA A 190 -4.25 18.40 2.84
C ALA A 190 -2.86 17.83 3.06
N ILE A 191 -2.79 16.51 3.22
CA ILE A 191 -1.57 15.77 2.91
C ILE A 191 -1.59 15.53 1.40
N ASP A 192 -0.60 16.05 0.69
CA ASP A 192 -0.48 16.01 -0.78
C ASP A 192 -0.11 14.60 -1.32
N ILE A 193 -0.92 13.61 -0.92
CA ILE A 193 -0.91 12.22 -1.37
C ILE A 193 -2.38 11.84 -1.59
N VAL A 194 -2.70 11.32 -2.77
CA VAL A 194 -4.04 10.77 -3.03
C VAL A 194 -4.18 9.46 -2.24
N ALA A 195 -5.07 9.44 -1.27
CA ALA A 195 -5.45 8.25 -0.54
C ALA A 195 -6.55 7.49 -1.28
N VAL A 196 -6.44 6.16 -1.35
CA VAL A 196 -7.45 5.27 -1.91
C VAL A 196 -7.72 4.08 -0.98
N PRO A 197 -8.95 3.54 -0.94
CA PRO A 197 -9.23 2.32 -0.18
C PRO A 197 -8.66 1.08 -0.89
N HIS A 198 -8.36 0.04 -0.11
CA HIS A 198 -7.78 -1.21 -0.60
C HIS A 198 -8.73 -2.02 -1.49
N LEU A 199 -10.03 -2.00 -1.17
CA LEU A 199 -11.06 -2.76 -1.87
C LEU A 199 -12.24 -1.84 -2.20
N ASN A 200 -12.92 -2.18 -3.30
CA ASN A 200 -14.23 -1.65 -3.61
C ASN A 200 -15.19 -2.84 -3.52
N ARG A 201 -16.03 -2.89 -2.48
CA ARG A 201 -17.09 -3.90 -2.38
C ARG A 201 -18.44 -3.34 -2.82
N ASP A 202 -19.34 -4.25 -3.17
CA ASP A 202 -20.75 -3.89 -3.27
C ASP A 202 -21.22 -3.43 -1.89
N MET A 203 -21.64 -2.16 -1.79
CA MET A 203 -22.06 -1.52 -0.54
C MET A 203 -23.34 -2.11 0.05
N ILE A 204 -24.12 -2.89 -0.71
CA ILE A 204 -25.26 -3.65 -0.19
C ILE A 204 -24.78 -4.87 0.62
N MET A 205 -23.59 -5.38 0.26
CA MET A 205 -22.96 -6.55 0.88
C MET A 205 -21.87 -6.17 1.89
N ALA A 206 -21.61 -4.87 2.07
CA ALA A 206 -20.59 -4.31 2.94
C ALA A 206 -21.10 -4.02 4.35
#